data_AF-A0AAV7TQ22-F1
#
_entry.id   AF-A0AAV7TQ22-F1
#
_cell.length_a   1.000
_cell.length_b   1.000
_cell.length_c   1.000
_cell.angle_alpha   90.00
_cell.angle_beta   90.00
_cell.angle_gamma   90.00
#
_symmetry.space_group_name_H-M   'P 1'
#
loop_
_entity.id
_entity.type
_entity.pdbx_description
1 polymer ?
#
loop_
_entity_poly.entity_id
_entity_poly.type
_entity_poly.pdbx_seq_one_letter_code
_entity_poly.pdbx_strand_id
1 'polypeptide(L)'
;MVPKLNRTPSSLRARQNQDPGGTRKDKKLPVPGLKEHSNPHMKGGLHKTDMEKDARRKSIEQIDARSSSGAKLRRDPLKPQEEDGEMQWDYTATQQAFSKSDSACSTLVPPPTGGPAEPPSLDLIYRTMVQNHEQAQRESRKMSAANRQLQLSIKKVVKSCQDIGVRIANMETRTEELEVEVKAATAQTTTQGQQISDIQWKLEDAENRQRWNNLRILGIAEDLEGKDTRAYIA
;
A
#
# COMPACT_ATOMS: atom_id res chain seq x y z
N MET A 1 -34.89 -0.21 -24.85
CA MET A 1 -34.17 -1.28 -25.56
C MET A 1 -32.90 -0.66 -26.15
N VAL A 2 -31.73 -1.02 -25.62
CA VAL A 2 -30.43 -0.46 -26.04
C VAL A 2 -29.70 -1.53 -26.86
N PRO A 3 -29.17 -1.23 -28.06
CA PRO A 3 -28.55 -2.24 -28.90
C PRO A 3 -27.15 -2.60 -28.37
N LYS A 4 -26.91 -3.91 -28.24
CA LYS A 4 -25.61 -4.48 -27.89
C LYS A 4 -24.66 -4.36 -29.08
N LEU A 5 -23.57 -3.61 -28.93
CA LEU A 5 -22.46 -3.58 -29.88
C LEU A 5 -21.53 -4.77 -29.65
N ASN A 6 -21.52 -5.70 -30.59
CA ASN A 6 -20.55 -6.79 -30.68
C ASN A 6 -19.15 -6.22 -31.01
N ARG A 7 -18.19 -6.38 -30.11
CA ARG A 7 -16.76 -6.17 -30.39
C ARG A 7 -16.11 -7.51 -30.69
N THR A 8 -15.56 -7.66 -31.89
CA THR A 8 -14.68 -8.75 -32.29
C THR A 8 -13.28 -8.58 -31.69
N PRO A 9 -12.58 -9.67 -31.32
CA PRO A 9 -11.22 -9.58 -30.81
C PRO A 9 -10.24 -9.43 -31.98
N SER A 10 -9.50 -8.31 -31.97
CA SER A 10 -8.38 -8.05 -32.87
C SER A 10 -7.21 -8.98 -32.56
N SER A 11 -6.66 -9.61 -33.59
CA SER A 11 -5.57 -10.57 -33.52
C SER A 11 -4.28 -9.93 -32.99
N LEU A 12 -3.79 -10.42 -31.85
CA LEU A 12 -2.45 -10.13 -31.35
C LEU A 12 -1.41 -10.88 -32.21
N ARG A 13 -0.75 -10.10 -33.08
CA ARG A 13 0.38 -10.51 -33.90
C ARG A 13 1.60 -10.70 -32.99
N ALA A 14 2.02 -11.95 -32.80
CA ALA A 14 3.26 -12.29 -32.11
C ALA A 14 4.45 -11.67 -32.86
N ARG A 15 5.12 -10.68 -32.25
CA ARG A 15 6.44 -10.21 -32.70
C ARG A 15 7.51 -11.06 -32.03
N GLN A 16 8.15 -11.85 -32.87
CA GLN A 16 9.33 -12.65 -32.61
C GLN A 16 10.53 -11.69 -32.51
N ASN A 17 11.01 -11.43 -31.29
CA ASN A 17 12.25 -10.67 -31.09
C ASN A 17 13.43 -11.61 -31.37
N GLN A 18 14.16 -11.33 -32.45
CA GLN A 18 15.50 -11.86 -32.68
C GLN A 18 16.50 -10.94 -31.98
N ASP A 19 17.26 -11.49 -31.03
CA ASP A 19 18.46 -10.86 -30.47
C ASP A 19 19.67 -11.17 -31.37
N PRO A 20 20.36 -10.17 -31.95
CA PRO A 20 21.70 -10.36 -32.46
C PRO A 20 22.71 -10.06 -31.34
N GLY A 21 23.15 -11.11 -30.65
CA GLY A 21 24.26 -11.07 -29.71
C GLY A 21 25.59 -10.80 -30.42
N GLY A 22 25.91 -9.52 -30.63
CA GLY A 22 27.22 -9.06 -31.09
C GLY A 22 28.16 -8.81 -29.92
N THR A 23 29.03 -9.76 -29.59
CA THR A 23 30.11 -9.58 -28.62
C THR A 23 31.26 -8.79 -29.23
N ARG A 24 31.23 -7.45 -29.13
CA ARG A 24 32.43 -6.62 -29.38
C ARG A 24 33.38 -6.72 -28.19
N LYS A 25 34.46 -7.47 -28.39
CA LYS A 25 35.64 -7.47 -27.51
C LYS A 25 36.41 -6.17 -27.74
N ASP A 26 36.13 -5.14 -26.94
CA ASP A 26 36.94 -3.94 -26.92
C ASP A 26 38.30 -4.24 -26.31
N LYS A 27 39.33 -4.10 -27.17
CA LYS A 27 40.74 -4.19 -26.80
C LYS A 27 41.08 -2.97 -25.94
N LYS A 28 41.31 -3.21 -24.64
CA LYS A 28 41.96 -2.25 -23.74
C LYS A 28 43.37 -1.95 -24.26
N LEU A 29 43.58 -0.72 -24.72
CA LEU A 29 44.92 -0.18 -24.94
C LEU A 29 45.54 0.20 -23.59
N PRO A 30 46.84 -0.08 -23.36
CA PRO A 30 47.53 0.32 -22.14
C PRO A 30 47.81 1.83 -22.15
N VAL A 31 47.31 2.53 -21.14
CA VAL A 31 47.68 3.93 -20.85
C VAL A 31 49.03 3.92 -20.12
N PRO A 32 50.06 4.64 -20.60
CA PRO A 32 51.33 4.73 -19.90
C PRO A 32 51.33 5.86 -18.86
N GLY A 33 51.67 5.50 -17.62
CA GLY A 33 52.52 6.32 -16.75
C GLY A 33 51.89 7.53 -16.04
N LEU A 34 51.16 7.27 -14.96
CA LEU A 34 51.12 8.20 -13.83
C LEU A 34 51.93 7.59 -12.68
N LYS A 35 53.05 8.25 -12.34
CA LYS A 35 53.91 7.90 -11.23
C LYS A 35 53.16 8.16 -9.92
N GLU A 36 52.76 7.08 -9.26
CA GLU A 36 52.29 7.13 -7.88
C GLU A 36 53.47 7.40 -6.95
N HIS A 37 53.40 8.54 -6.24
CA HIS A 37 54.26 8.78 -5.09
C HIS A 37 53.81 7.85 -3.96
N SER A 38 54.62 6.82 -3.73
CA SER A 38 54.50 5.88 -2.63
C SER A 38 54.64 6.59 -1.28
N ASN A 39 53.60 6.54 -0.46
CA ASN A 39 53.65 6.90 0.95
C ASN A 39 53.71 5.59 1.77
N PRO A 40 54.82 5.28 2.47
CA PRO A 40 54.99 3.99 3.13
C PRO A 40 54.63 4.12 4.61
N HIS A 41 53.37 3.94 5.00
CA HIS A 41 53.10 3.57 6.38
C HIS A 41 51.79 2.82 6.59
N MET A 42 51.86 1.86 7.51
CA MET A 42 50.82 0.96 8.03
C MET A 42 50.64 -0.37 7.27
N LYS A 43 51.59 -1.28 7.52
CA LYS A 43 51.32 -2.72 7.56
C LYS A 43 50.53 -3.04 8.83
N GLY A 44 49.37 -3.68 8.69
CA GLY A 44 48.71 -4.36 9.81
C GLY A 44 47.20 -4.45 9.65
N GLY A 45 46.70 -5.57 9.13
CA GLY A 45 45.25 -5.82 9.07
C GLY A 45 44.86 -6.90 8.08
N LEU A 46 45.33 -8.13 8.31
CA LEU A 46 44.92 -9.32 7.58
C LEU A 46 43.39 -9.57 7.67
N HIS A 47 42.80 -9.81 6.51
CA HIS A 47 41.86 -10.92 6.25
C HIS A 47 40.53 -10.95 7.02
N LYS A 48 39.62 -9.99 6.76
CA LYS A 48 38.18 -10.20 7.00
C LYS A 48 37.25 -9.80 5.84
N THR A 49 37.76 -9.20 4.76
CA THR A 49 36.90 -8.53 3.77
C THR A 49 36.43 -9.38 2.61
N ASP A 50 36.97 -10.59 2.42
CA ASP A 50 36.65 -11.38 1.23
C ASP A 50 35.47 -12.33 1.45
N MET A 51 35.28 -12.86 2.67
CA MET A 51 34.06 -13.63 2.99
C MET A 51 32.80 -12.76 3.08
N GLU A 52 32.93 -11.49 3.50
CA GLU A 52 31.77 -10.58 3.63
C GLU A 52 31.28 -10.08 2.27
N LYS A 53 32.17 -9.97 1.28
CA LYS A 53 31.79 -9.63 -0.11
C LYS A 53 31.07 -10.78 -0.81
N ASP A 54 31.46 -12.03 -0.55
CA ASP A 54 30.77 -13.20 -1.12
C ASP A 54 29.42 -13.47 -0.47
N ALA A 55 29.24 -13.15 0.83
CA ALA A 55 27.93 -13.22 1.48
C ALA A 55 26.93 -12.20 0.90
N ARG A 56 27.38 -10.98 0.56
CA ARG A 56 26.53 -9.96 -0.07
C ARG A 56 26.18 -10.28 -1.53
N ARG A 57 27.06 -10.94 -2.29
CA ARG A 57 26.73 -11.36 -3.66
C ARG A 57 25.66 -12.45 -3.69
N LYS A 58 25.71 -13.41 -2.76
CA LYS A 58 24.68 -14.46 -2.65
C LYS A 58 23.32 -13.92 -2.20
N SER A 59 23.25 -12.85 -1.40
CA SER A 59 21.96 -12.26 -1.01
C SER A 59 21.28 -11.50 -2.15
N ILE A 60 22.05 -10.88 -3.06
CA ILE A 60 21.48 -10.14 -4.19
C ILE A 60 20.90 -11.10 -5.24
N GLU A 61 21.59 -12.20 -5.57
CA GLU A 61 21.06 -13.20 -6.51
C GLU A 61 19.81 -13.93 -5.99
N GLN A 62 19.64 -14.03 -4.67
CA GLN A 62 18.44 -14.67 -4.08
C GLN A 62 17.19 -13.76 -4.14
N ILE A 63 17.36 -12.44 -4.23
CA ILE A 63 16.25 -11.49 -4.37
C ILE A 63 15.76 -11.50 -5.83
N ASP A 64 16.66 -11.55 -6.80
CA ASP A 64 16.28 -11.56 -8.23
C ASP A 64 15.62 -12.88 -8.65
N ALA A 65 15.99 -14.01 -8.05
CA ALA A 65 15.34 -15.30 -8.30
C ALA A 65 13.89 -15.37 -7.77
N ARG A 66 13.49 -14.53 -6.81
CA ARG A 66 12.12 -14.47 -6.29
C ARG A 66 11.19 -13.53 -7.07
N SER A 67 11.73 -12.61 -7.88
CA SER A 67 10.93 -11.73 -8.75
C SER A 67 10.53 -12.36 -10.08
N SER A 68 11.09 -13.51 -10.45
CA SER A 68 10.82 -14.19 -11.73
C SER A 68 9.68 -15.22 -11.69
N SER A 69 9.19 -15.64 -10.52
CA SER A 69 7.96 -16.45 -10.46
C SER A 69 6.75 -15.54 -10.55
N GLY A 70 6.46 -15.09 -11.78
CA GLY A 70 5.21 -14.46 -12.19
C GLY A 70 4.04 -15.45 -12.06
N ALA A 71 3.76 -15.90 -10.84
CA ALA A 71 2.48 -16.43 -10.49
C ALA A 71 1.49 -15.32 -10.74
N LYS A 72 0.70 -15.48 -11.82
CA LYS A 72 -0.52 -14.73 -12.07
C LYS A 72 -1.43 -14.94 -10.86
N LEU A 73 -1.19 -14.16 -9.81
CA LEU A 73 -2.19 -13.86 -8.80
C LEU A 73 -3.28 -13.15 -9.58
N ARG A 74 -4.22 -13.96 -10.08
CA ARG A 74 -5.58 -13.52 -10.36
C ARG A 74 -5.99 -12.78 -9.09
N ARG A 75 -5.90 -11.45 -9.14
CA ARG A 75 -6.61 -10.60 -8.21
C ARG A 75 -8.07 -10.96 -8.46
N ASP A 76 -8.59 -11.88 -7.67
CA ASP A 76 -10.02 -11.98 -7.52
C ASP A 76 -10.46 -10.54 -7.20
N PRO A 77 -11.39 -9.97 -7.98
CA PRO A 77 -11.93 -8.67 -7.65
C PRO A 77 -12.46 -8.80 -6.24
N LEU A 78 -11.83 -8.07 -5.31
CA LEU A 78 -12.31 -7.91 -3.94
C LEU A 78 -13.80 -7.65 -4.08
N LYS A 79 -14.62 -8.64 -3.73
CA LYS A 79 -16.04 -8.42 -3.56
C LYS A 79 -16.13 -7.24 -2.59
N PRO A 80 -16.93 -6.20 -2.90
CA PRO A 80 -17.22 -5.18 -1.91
C PRO A 80 -17.70 -5.92 -0.67
N GLN A 81 -16.92 -5.85 0.39
CA GLN A 81 -17.30 -6.39 1.68
C GLN A 81 -18.43 -5.46 2.13
N GLU A 82 -19.66 -5.90 1.92
CA GLU A 82 -20.88 -5.31 2.46
C GLU A 82 -20.82 -5.43 4.00
N GLU A 83 -19.98 -4.64 4.64
CA GLU A 83 -19.91 -4.56 6.10
C GLU A 83 -19.74 -3.10 6.56
N ASP A 84 -20.45 -2.18 5.91
CA ASP A 84 -20.94 -0.97 6.58
C ASP A 84 -22.40 -1.24 6.99
N GLY A 85 -22.59 -2.34 7.71
CA GLY A 85 -23.67 -2.38 8.68
C GLY A 85 -23.28 -1.37 9.76
N GLU A 86 -23.61 -0.09 9.55
CA GLU A 86 -23.72 0.88 10.62
C GLU A 86 -24.47 0.16 11.73
N MET A 87 -23.74 -0.26 12.75
CA MET A 87 -24.31 -0.80 13.96
C MET A 87 -24.89 0.43 14.63
N GLN A 88 -26.06 0.84 14.15
CA GLN A 88 -26.87 1.91 14.70
C GLN A 88 -27.27 1.39 16.07
N TRP A 89 -26.43 1.68 17.05
CA TRP A 89 -26.74 1.47 18.44
C TRP A 89 -27.96 2.33 18.70
N ASP A 90 -29.14 1.71 18.68
CA ASP A 90 -30.40 2.33 19.09
C ASP A 90 -30.25 2.74 20.56
N TYR A 91 -29.65 3.91 20.75
CA TYR A 91 -29.43 4.56 22.04
C TYR A 91 -30.77 4.78 22.76
N THR A 92 -31.84 4.90 21.97
CA THR A 92 -33.24 5.01 22.39
C THR A 92 -33.72 3.76 23.14
N ALA A 93 -33.37 2.55 22.70
CA ALA A 93 -33.79 1.31 23.35
C ALA A 93 -33.16 1.16 24.75
N THR A 94 -31.92 1.63 24.91
CA THR A 94 -31.21 1.57 26.21
C THR A 94 -31.70 2.66 27.17
N GLN A 95 -31.98 3.87 26.69
CA GLN A 95 -32.57 4.93 27.55
C GLN A 95 -33.97 4.57 28.04
N GLN A 96 -34.77 3.88 27.22
CA GLN A 96 -36.13 3.49 27.61
C GLN A 96 -36.15 2.39 28.70
N ALA A 97 -35.08 1.60 28.83
CA ALA A 97 -34.93 0.61 29.91
C ALA A 97 -34.58 1.28 31.25
N PHE A 98 -33.70 2.29 31.26
CA PHE A 98 -33.35 3.03 32.48
C PHE A 98 -34.51 3.89 33.01
N SER A 99 -35.33 4.45 32.11
CA SER A 99 -36.49 5.27 32.53
C SER A 99 -37.60 4.44 33.21
N LYS A 100 -37.64 3.12 32.99
CA LYS A 100 -38.63 2.23 33.61
C LYS A 100 -38.23 1.71 35.00
N SER A 101 -36.94 1.73 35.35
CA SER A 101 -36.47 1.27 36.67
C SER A 101 -36.72 2.27 37.81
N ASP A 102 -36.85 3.57 37.52
CA ASP A 102 -37.07 4.59 38.55
C ASP A 102 -38.56 4.81 38.89
N SER A 103 -39.48 4.26 38.08
CA SER A 103 -40.92 4.46 38.24
C SER A 103 -41.61 3.48 39.22
N ALA A 104 -40.90 2.48 39.74
CA ALA A 104 -41.53 1.42 40.56
C ALA A 104 -41.21 1.50 42.07
N CYS A 105 -40.45 2.49 42.53
CA CYS A 105 -40.06 2.62 43.94
C CYS A 105 -40.67 3.84 44.63
N SER A 106 -41.96 4.12 44.39
CA SER A 106 -42.73 5.04 45.22
C SER A 106 -44.22 4.73 45.15
N THR A 107 -44.59 3.48 45.41
CA THR A 107 -45.91 3.24 46.00
C THR A 107 -45.80 3.73 47.44
N LEU A 108 -46.00 5.03 47.64
CA LEU A 108 -46.28 5.63 48.93
C LEU A 108 -47.45 4.85 49.52
N VAL A 109 -47.13 3.88 50.38
CA VAL A 109 -48.12 3.24 51.24
C VAL A 109 -48.78 4.39 51.99
N PRO A 110 -50.11 4.60 51.87
CA PRO A 110 -50.78 5.67 52.58
C PRO A 110 -50.48 5.50 54.08
N PRO A 111 -50.22 6.60 54.81
CA PRO A 111 -49.93 6.52 56.24
C PRO A 111 -51.09 5.76 56.91
N PRO A 112 -50.81 4.73 57.73
CA PRO A 112 -51.85 3.95 58.38
C PRO A 112 -52.69 4.89 59.24
N THR A 113 -53.95 5.06 58.86
CA THR A 113 -54.92 5.86 59.61
C THR A 113 -55.26 5.16 60.93
N GLY A 114 -54.52 5.51 61.99
CA GLY A 114 -55.08 5.65 63.34
C GLY A 114 -55.34 4.38 64.17
N GLY A 115 -54.46 3.38 64.17
CA GLY A 115 -54.44 2.30 65.18
C GLY A 115 -53.01 2.00 65.66
N PRO A 116 -52.81 1.55 66.92
CA PRO A 116 -51.48 1.13 67.38
C PRO A 116 -51.03 -0.05 66.52
N ALA A 117 -50.01 0.18 65.67
CA ALA A 117 -49.49 -0.82 64.77
C ALA A 117 -48.97 -2.02 65.58
N GLU A 118 -49.65 -3.16 65.47
CA GLU A 118 -49.11 -4.40 66.03
C GLU A 118 -47.74 -4.67 65.40
N PRO A 119 -46.72 -5.02 66.20
CA PRO A 119 -45.41 -5.33 65.67
C PRO A 119 -45.52 -6.51 64.71
N PRO A 120 -44.84 -6.48 63.55
CA PRO A 120 -44.85 -7.59 62.61
C PRO A 120 -44.42 -8.87 63.31
N SER A 121 -45.10 -9.97 63.00
CA SER A 121 -44.76 -11.27 63.58
C SER A 121 -43.32 -11.65 63.25
N LEU A 122 -42.62 -12.27 64.21
CA LEU A 122 -41.23 -12.71 64.04
C LEU A 122 -41.03 -13.58 62.79
N ASP A 123 -42.01 -14.42 62.48
CA ASP A 123 -42.00 -15.30 61.30
C ASP A 123 -42.00 -14.50 59.98
N LEU A 124 -42.78 -13.42 59.90
CA LEU A 124 -42.79 -12.52 58.75
C LEU A 124 -41.43 -11.83 58.57
N ILE A 125 -40.81 -11.41 59.67
CA ILE A 125 -39.47 -10.80 59.65
C ILE A 125 -38.43 -11.82 59.15
N TYR A 126 -38.46 -13.06 59.65
CA TYR A 126 -37.53 -14.09 59.19
C TYR A 126 -37.69 -14.41 57.70
N ARG A 127 -38.94 -14.58 57.23
CA ARG A 127 -39.25 -14.86 55.83
C ARG A 127 -38.76 -13.75 54.89
N THR A 128 -38.97 -12.50 55.26
CA THR A 128 -38.52 -11.34 54.46
C THR A 128 -37.00 -11.24 54.43
N MET A 129 -36.29 -11.52 55.53
CA MET A 129 -34.82 -11.56 55.54
C MET A 129 -34.27 -12.64 54.59
N VAL A 130 -34.86 -13.85 54.60
CA VAL A 130 -34.45 -14.93 53.69
C VAL A 130 -34.69 -14.55 52.23
N GLN A 131 -35.86 -13.97 51.91
CA GLN A 131 -36.18 -13.52 50.55
C GLN A 131 -35.23 -12.41 50.06
N ASN A 132 -34.95 -11.42 50.91
CA ASN A 132 -34.00 -10.35 50.60
C ASN A 132 -32.59 -10.90 50.37
N HIS A 133 -32.17 -11.88 51.18
CA HIS A 133 -30.88 -12.52 51.02
C HIS A 133 -30.79 -13.30 49.70
N GLU A 134 -31.82 -14.08 49.35
CA GLU A 134 -31.89 -14.79 48.07
C GLU A 134 -31.88 -13.82 46.88
N GLN A 135 -32.62 -12.71 46.98
CA GLN A 135 -32.65 -11.69 45.94
C GLN A 135 -31.27 -11.06 45.76
N ALA A 136 -30.62 -10.65 46.85
CA ALA A 136 -29.27 -10.09 46.82
C ALA A 136 -28.26 -11.07 46.19
N GLN A 137 -28.37 -12.37 46.48
CA GLN A 137 -27.54 -13.39 45.83
C GLN A 137 -27.82 -13.50 44.33
N ARG A 138 -29.09 -13.46 43.90
CA ARG A 138 -29.46 -13.51 42.48
C ARG A 138 -28.91 -12.30 41.73
N GLU A 139 -29.04 -11.10 42.30
CA GLU A 139 -28.51 -9.87 41.72
C GLU A 139 -26.98 -9.86 41.67
N SER A 140 -26.31 -10.32 42.73
CA SER A 140 -24.86 -10.49 42.76
C SER A 140 -24.38 -11.45 41.65
N ARG A 141 -25.08 -12.57 41.44
CA ARG A 141 -24.77 -13.50 40.34
C ARG A 141 -24.97 -12.85 38.96
N LYS A 142 -26.08 -12.14 38.75
CA LYS A 142 -26.33 -11.41 37.49
C LYS A 142 -25.24 -10.36 37.22
N MET A 143 -24.87 -9.59 38.24
CA MET A 143 -23.81 -8.59 38.16
C MET A 143 -22.45 -9.22 37.85
N SER A 144 -22.13 -10.35 38.49
CA SER A 144 -20.89 -11.09 38.21
C SER A 144 -20.83 -11.62 36.76
N ALA A 145 -21.96 -12.10 36.24
CA ALA A 145 -22.06 -12.57 34.85
C ALA A 145 -21.91 -11.40 33.85
N ALA A 146 -22.58 -10.27 34.12
CA ALA A 146 -22.44 -9.05 33.31
C ALA A 146 -21.00 -8.53 33.31
N ASN A 147 -20.34 -8.49 34.48
CA ASN A 147 -18.93 -8.09 34.59
C ASN A 147 -18.01 -9.02 33.79
N ARG A 148 -18.24 -10.33 33.85
CA ARG A 148 -17.49 -11.29 33.04
C ARG A 148 -17.67 -11.04 31.54
N GLN A 149 -18.90 -10.77 31.10
CA GLN A 149 -19.19 -10.47 29.70
C GLN A 149 -18.52 -9.16 29.26
N LEU A 150 -18.57 -8.11 30.08
CA LEU A 150 -17.88 -6.86 29.81
C LEU A 150 -16.37 -7.06 29.68
N GLN A 151 -15.74 -7.83 30.58
CA GLN A 151 -14.32 -8.15 30.49
C GLN A 151 -13.96 -8.89 29.19
N LEU A 152 -14.81 -9.82 28.73
CA LEU A 152 -14.61 -10.51 27.46
C LEU A 152 -14.72 -9.56 26.27
N SER A 153 -15.73 -8.67 26.27
CA SER A 153 -15.89 -7.65 25.23
C SER A 153 -14.70 -6.68 25.19
N ILE A 154 -14.23 -6.21 26.35
CA ILE A 154 -13.02 -5.36 26.45
C ILE A 154 -11.81 -6.08 25.87
N LYS A 155 -11.58 -7.36 26.21
CA LYS A 155 -10.48 -8.15 25.64
C LYS A 155 -10.57 -8.26 24.12
N LYS A 156 -11.78 -8.45 23.57
CA LYS A 156 -12.00 -8.48 22.11
C LYS A 156 -11.68 -7.14 21.46
N VAL A 157 -12.13 -6.04 22.05
CA VAL A 157 -11.84 -4.68 21.55
C VAL A 157 -10.35 -4.41 21.58
N VAL A 158 -9.67 -4.69 22.69
CA VAL A 158 -8.21 -4.52 22.81
C VAL A 158 -7.47 -5.31 21.73
N LYS A 159 -7.84 -6.58 21.51
CA LYS A 159 -7.25 -7.39 20.45
C LYS A 159 -7.50 -6.79 19.06
N SER A 160 -8.72 -6.35 18.78
CA SER A 160 -9.06 -5.69 17.52
C SER A 160 -8.22 -4.42 17.29
N CYS A 161 -8.07 -3.59 18.33
CA CYS A 161 -7.22 -2.39 18.26
C CYS A 161 -5.75 -2.73 18.01
N GLN A 162 -5.23 -3.80 18.62
CA GLN A 162 -3.87 -4.28 18.35
C GLN A 162 -3.70 -4.75 16.90
N ASP A 163 -4.65 -5.54 16.39
CA ASP A 163 -4.63 -6.04 15.02
C ASP A 163 -4.71 -4.87 14.01
N ILE A 164 -5.52 -3.85 14.29
CA ILE A 164 -5.58 -2.60 13.49
C ILE A 164 -4.24 -1.86 13.56
N GLY A 165 -3.63 -1.74 14.74
CA GLY A 165 -2.32 -1.10 14.89
C GLY A 165 -1.23 -1.76 14.05
N VAL A 166 -1.19 -3.10 14.02
CA VAL A 166 -0.25 -3.86 13.17
C VAL A 166 -0.52 -3.61 11.69
N ARG A 167 -1.79 -3.58 11.27
CA ARG A 167 -2.16 -3.30 9.87
C ARG A 167 -1.75 -1.89 9.45
N ILE A 168 -1.94 -0.89 10.31
CA ILE A 168 -1.52 0.49 10.05
C ILE A 168 -0.02 0.56 9.90
N ALA A 169 0.76 -0.01 10.83
CA ALA A 169 2.22 -0.03 10.74
C ALA A 169 2.72 -0.68 9.42
N ASN A 170 2.12 -1.80 9.01
CA ASN A 170 2.45 -2.44 7.74
C ASN A 170 2.11 -1.56 6.52
N MET A 171 1.00 -0.81 6.57
CA MET A 171 0.62 0.12 5.51
C MET A 171 1.56 1.33 5.44
N GLU A 172 2.01 1.83 6.59
CA GLU A 172 3.01 2.90 6.68
C GLU A 172 4.33 2.47 6.04
N THR A 173 4.90 1.32 6.45
CA THR A 173 6.13 0.79 5.86
C THR A 173 6.02 0.60 4.35
N ARG A 174 4.90 0.03 3.87
CA ARG A 174 4.69 -0.15 2.43
C ARG A 174 4.56 1.19 1.70
N THR A 175 4.00 2.21 2.35
CA THR A 175 3.89 3.56 1.76
C THR A 175 5.28 4.19 1.65
N GLU A 176 6.12 4.06 2.68
CA GLU A 176 7.51 4.51 2.65
C GLU A 176 8.32 3.85 1.53
N GLU A 177 8.18 2.53 1.36
CA GLU A 177 8.83 1.78 0.26
C GLU A 177 8.39 2.31 -1.11
N LEU A 178 7.08 2.49 -1.31
CA LEU A 178 6.54 3.02 -2.57
C LEU A 178 6.98 4.46 -2.84
N GLU A 179 7.10 5.31 -1.81
CA GLU A 179 7.62 6.66 -1.96
C GLU A 179 9.08 6.67 -2.42
N VAL A 180 9.90 5.75 -1.91
CA VAL A 180 11.29 5.57 -2.35
C VAL A 180 11.34 5.11 -3.81
N GLU A 181 10.53 4.12 -4.19
CA GLU A 181 10.44 3.64 -5.58
C GLU A 181 10.01 4.75 -6.56
N VAL A 182 9.00 5.54 -6.20
CA VAL A 182 8.53 6.67 -7.02
C VAL A 182 9.63 7.73 -7.18
N LYS A 183 10.36 8.06 -6.10
CA LYS A 183 11.50 8.98 -6.18
C LYS A 183 12.61 8.46 -7.10
N ALA A 184 12.91 7.17 -7.05
CA ALA A 184 13.90 6.56 -7.94
C ALA A 184 13.43 6.58 -9.41
N ALA A 185 12.18 6.21 -9.67
CA ALA A 185 11.61 6.18 -11.02
C ALA A 185 11.50 7.59 -11.64
N THR A 186 11.15 8.60 -10.84
CA THR A 186 11.12 10.00 -11.30
C THR A 186 12.52 10.50 -11.65
N ALA A 187 13.53 10.23 -10.82
CA ALA A 187 14.93 10.58 -11.14
C ALA A 187 15.43 9.91 -12.43
N GLN A 188 15.10 8.63 -12.63
CA GLN A 188 15.43 7.92 -13.87
C GLN A 188 14.74 8.53 -15.09
N THR A 189 13.46 8.87 -14.97
CA THR A 189 12.68 9.49 -16.06
C THR A 189 13.26 10.85 -16.43
N THR A 190 13.64 11.67 -15.45
CA THR A 190 14.29 12.96 -15.69
C THR A 190 15.63 12.78 -16.41
N THR A 191 16.44 11.80 -15.98
CA THR A 191 17.74 11.51 -16.61
C THR A 191 17.56 11.07 -18.06
N GLN A 192 16.60 10.18 -18.32
CA GLN A 192 16.29 9.73 -19.68
C GLN A 192 15.76 10.87 -20.55
N GLY A 193 14.93 11.76 -19.99
CA GLY A 193 14.46 12.96 -20.69
C GLY A 193 15.60 13.87 -21.14
N GLN A 194 16.59 14.10 -20.26
CA GLN A 194 17.80 14.86 -20.61
C GLN A 194 18.60 14.19 -21.73
N GLN A 195 18.82 12.87 -21.63
CA GLN A 195 19.54 12.11 -22.68
C GLN A 195 18.84 12.17 -24.03
N ILE A 196 17.51 12.07 -24.06
CA ILE A 196 16.72 12.21 -25.29
C ILE A 196 16.90 13.60 -25.88
N SER A 197 16.81 14.65 -25.06
CA SER A 197 17.01 16.03 -25.50
C SER A 197 18.41 16.26 -26.06
N ASP A 198 19.45 15.72 -25.41
CA ASP A 198 20.83 15.82 -25.88
C ASP A 198 21.04 15.13 -27.22
N ILE A 199 20.43 13.96 -27.41
CA ILE A 199 20.49 13.21 -28.67
C ILE A 199 19.76 13.96 -29.78
N GLN A 200 18.58 14.51 -29.49
CA GLN A 200 17.82 15.32 -30.43
C GLN A 200 18.63 16.54 -30.90
N TRP A 201 19.23 17.28 -29.97
CA TRP A 201 20.08 18.42 -30.29
C TRP A 201 21.28 18.04 -31.17
N LYS A 202 21.97 16.93 -30.86
CA LYS A 202 23.08 16.42 -31.68
C LYS A 202 22.62 15.99 -33.07
N LEU A 203 21.43 15.41 -33.18
CA LEU A 203 20.85 14.99 -34.45
C LEU A 203 20.52 16.20 -35.32
N GLU A 204 19.89 17.23 -34.76
CA GLU A 204 19.61 18.48 -35.45
C GLU A 204 20.89 19.18 -35.93
N ASP A 205 21.92 19.26 -35.09
CA ASP A 205 23.22 19.83 -35.47
C ASP A 205 23.86 19.02 -36.61
N ALA A 206 23.84 17.69 -36.55
CA ALA A 206 24.36 16.83 -37.60
C ALA A 206 23.59 17.00 -38.93
N GLU A 207 22.26 17.06 -38.89
CA GLU A 207 21.43 17.32 -40.07
C GLU A 207 21.72 18.68 -40.68
N ASN A 208 21.86 19.72 -39.86
CA ASN A 208 22.18 21.08 -40.32
C ASN A 208 23.55 21.12 -41.00
N ARG A 209 24.57 20.49 -40.40
CA ARG A 209 25.91 20.38 -41.00
C ARG A 209 25.89 19.61 -42.32
N GLN A 210 25.11 18.52 -42.40
CA GLN A 210 24.96 17.73 -43.62
C GLN A 210 24.28 18.53 -44.74
N ARG A 211 23.31 19.38 -44.41
CA ARG A 211 22.58 20.21 -45.38
C ARG A 211 23.30 21.49 -45.77
N TRP A 212 24.36 21.89 -45.08
CA TRP A 212 25.01 23.18 -45.29
C TRP A 212 25.50 23.39 -46.74
N ASN A 213 25.95 22.33 -47.41
CA ASN A 213 26.41 22.39 -48.79
C ASN A 213 25.32 22.00 -49.82
N ASN A 214 24.10 21.72 -49.37
CA ASN A 214 23.01 21.29 -50.24
C ASN A 214 22.13 22.49 -50.60
N LEU A 215 22.21 22.96 -51.84
CA LEU A 215 21.29 23.94 -52.40
C LEU A 215 20.00 23.23 -52.85
N ARG A 216 18.85 23.65 -52.31
CA ARG A 216 17.53 23.28 -52.82
C ARG A 216 17.04 24.36 -53.78
N ILE A 217 17.00 24.05 -55.07
CA ILE A 217 16.41 24.92 -56.09
C ILE A 217 14.94 24.50 -56.24
N LEU A 218 14.02 25.42 -55.96
CA LEU A 218 12.58 25.20 -56.06
C LEU A 218 12.04 25.88 -57.33
N GLY A 219 11.00 25.30 -57.96
CA GLY A 219 10.33 25.90 -59.11
C GLY A 219 10.96 25.62 -60.47
N ILE A 220 11.80 24.58 -60.58
CA ILE A 220 12.24 24.05 -61.88
C ILE A 220 11.05 23.34 -62.54
N ALA A 221 10.75 23.67 -63.79
CA ALA A 221 9.67 23.04 -64.53
C ALA A 221 10.01 21.57 -64.84
N GLU A 222 9.04 20.67 -64.65
CA GLU A 222 9.25 19.21 -64.75
C GLU A 222 9.64 18.75 -66.17
N ASP A 223 9.26 19.49 -67.21
CA ASP A 223 9.62 19.24 -68.61
C ASP A 223 11.13 19.44 -68.93
N LEU A 224 11.88 19.96 -67.95
CA LEU A 224 13.31 20.19 -68.01
C LEU A 224 14.09 19.23 -67.11
N GLU A 225 13.40 18.36 -66.37
CA GLU A 225 14.01 17.34 -65.51
C GLU A 225 14.87 16.36 -66.34
N GLY A 226 16.08 16.06 -65.87
CA GLY A 226 17.02 15.17 -66.56
C GLY A 226 17.91 15.79 -67.65
N LYS A 227 17.73 17.08 -67.98
CA LYS A 227 18.67 17.85 -68.82
C LYS A 227 19.86 18.34 -67.96
N ASP A 228 21.00 18.62 -68.61
CA ASP A 228 22.26 18.95 -67.91
C ASP A 228 22.05 20.09 -66.90
N THR A 229 22.19 19.76 -65.61
CA THR A 229 21.88 20.66 -64.49
C THR A 229 22.83 21.86 -64.46
N ARG A 230 24.00 21.74 -65.09
CA ARG A 230 24.95 22.85 -65.24
C ARG A 230 24.42 23.99 -66.10
N ALA A 231 23.56 23.71 -67.07
CA ALA A 231 23.01 24.72 -67.97
C ALA A 231 22.12 25.76 -67.25
N TYR A 232 21.65 25.46 -66.04
CA TYR A 232 20.79 26.33 -65.23
C TYR A 232 21.53 27.13 -64.15
N ILE A 233 22.77 26.78 -63.85
CA ILE A 233 23.55 27.37 -62.75
C ILE A 233 24.55 28.44 -63.26
N ALA A 234 24.78 28.50 -64.57
CA ALA A 234 25.64 29.50 -65.24
C ALA A 234 24.87 30.80 -65.53
#